data_AF-A0A1F9RAE4-F1
#
_entry.id   AF-A0A1F9RAE4-F1
#
_cell.length_a   1.000
_cell.length_b   1.000
_cell.length_c   1.000
_cell.angle_alpha   90.00
_cell.angle_beta   90.00
_cell.angle_gamma   90.00
#
_symmetry.space_group_name_H-M   'P 1'
#
loop_
_entity.id
_entity.type
_entity.pdbx_description
1 polymer ?
#
loop_
_entity_poly.entity_id
_entity_poly.type
_entity_poly.pdbx_seq_one_letter_code
_entity_poly.pdbx_strand_id
1 'polypeptide(L)' 'MMKDGKWLAPRYTSKEIFEKDYAKLDLSGMEVKCPGCKDSVALHRKNNFGKNAGWCKRCNRAVDI' A
#
# COMPACT_ATOMS: atom_id res chain seq x y z
N MET A 1 -16.75 8.69 0.18
CA MET A 1 -16.03 8.44 1.45
C MET A 1 -14.81 7.58 1.14
N MET A 2 -13.61 7.96 1.61
CA MET A 2 -12.40 7.14 1.45
C MET A 2 -12.51 5.86 2.30
N LYS A 3 -12.14 4.71 1.74
CA LYS A 3 -12.19 3.42 2.43
C LYS A 3 -11.05 3.29 3.45
N ASP A 4 -11.28 2.60 4.56
CA ASP A 4 -10.19 2.17 5.44
C ASP A 4 -9.38 1.06 4.77
N GLY A 5 -8.06 1.21 4.76
CA GLY A 5 -7.14 0.19 4.27
C GLY A 5 -6.80 -0.83 5.35
N LYS A 6 -6.18 -1.94 4.94
CA LYS A 6 -5.69 -3.00 5.82
C LYS A 6 -4.17 -3.08 5.77
N TRP A 7 -3.58 -3.65 6.82
CA TRP A 7 -2.15 -3.93 6.78
C TRP A 7 -1.86 -5.07 5.82
N LEU A 8 -0.99 -4.80 4.85
CA LEU A 8 -0.56 -5.83 3.91
C LEU A 8 0.17 -6.95 4.67
N ALA A 9 -0.21 -8.19 4.38
CA ALA A 9 0.38 -9.41 4.93
C ALA A 9 1.02 -10.27 3.83
N PRO A 10 2.24 -10.81 4.05
CA PRO A 10 3.10 -10.62 5.23
C PRO A 10 3.63 -9.19 5.37
N ARG A 11 4.07 -8.81 6.58
CA ARG A 11 4.67 -7.49 6.82
C ARG A 11 6.02 -7.40 6.11
N TYR A 12 6.16 -6.42 5.23
CA TYR A 12 7.44 -6.04 4.65
C TYR A 12 8.34 -5.36 5.68
N THR A 13 9.63 -5.72 5.68
CA THR A 13 10.64 -5.15 6.58
C THR A 13 11.10 -3.76 6.15
N SER A 14 11.06 -3.45 4.85
CA SER A 14 11.40 -2.13 4.31
C SER A 14 10.58 -1.78 3.06
N LYS A 15 10.59 -0.50 2.71
CA LYS A 15 9.93 0.02 1.51
C LYS A 15 10.55 -0.53 0.23
N GLU A 16 11.88 -0.71 0.20
CA GLU A 16 12.57 -1.21 -1.00
C GLU A 16 12.14 -2.63 -1.37
N ILE A 17 11.97 -3.51 -0.38
CA ILE A 17 11.52 -4.89 -0.62
C ILE A 17 10.08 -4.88 -1.13
N PHE A 18 9.21 -4.07 -0.51
CA PHE A 18 7.84 -3.88 -0.97
C PHE A 18 7.79 -3.37 -2.42
N GLU A 19 8.61 -2.39 -2.79
CA GLU A 19 8.66 -1.84 -4.15
C GLU A 19 9.23 -2.82 -5.18
N LYS A 20 10.05 -3.81 -4.77
CA LYS A 20 10.48 -4.89 -5.66
C LYS A 20 9.34 -5.87 -5.96
N ASP A 21 8.56 -6.25 -4.95
CA ASP A 21 7.43 -7.17 -5.12
C ASP A 21 6.24 -6.50 -5.84
N TYR A 22 6.03 -5.21 -5.58
CA TYR A 22 5.04 -4.37 -6.24
C TYR A 22 5.70 -3.37 -7.21
N ALA A 23 6.49 -3.89 -8.14
CA ALA A 23 7.30 -3.09 -9.06
C ALA A 23 6.49 -2.22 -10.02
N LYS A 24 5.24 -2.59 -10.34
CA LYS A 24 4.42 -1.87 -11.31
C LYS A 24 3.74 -0.67 -10.67
N LEU A 25 3.68 0.42 -11.41
CA LEU A 25 2.86 1.59 -11.05
C LEU A 25 1.51 1.51 -11.75
N ASP A 26 0.44 1.67 -10.97
CA ASP A 26 -0.94 1.75 -11.43
C ASP A 26 -1.53 3.07 -10.91
N LEU A 27 -1.49 4.10 -11.76
CA LEU A 27 -1.98 5.45 -11.41
C LEU A 27 -3.51 5.51 -11.32
N SER A 28 -4.22 4.45 -11.71
CA SER A 28 -5.65 4.28 -11.42
C SER A 28 -5.91 3.76 -10.00
N GLY A 29 -4.84 3.50 -9.24
CA GLY A 29 -4.90 3.03 -7.86
C GLY A 29 -5.70 3.98 -6.96
N MET A 30 -6.55 3.39 -6.12
CA MET A 30 -7.37 4.13 -5.16
C MET A 30 -6.56 4.60 -3.95
N GLU A 31 -7.06 5.62 -3.26
CA GLU A 31 -6.56 6.04 -1.95
C GLU A 31 -7.40 5.43 -0.82
N VAL A 32 -6.71 4.98 0.23
CA VAL A 32 -7.30 4.45 1.48
C VAL A 32 -6.75 5.17 2.69
N LYS A 33 -7.47 5.10 3.81
CA LYS A 33 -6.93 5.51 5.11
C LYS A 33 -6.04 4.42 5.69
N CYS A 34 -4.84 4.80 6.12
CA CYS A 34 -3.94 3.95 6.86
C CYS A 34 -4.62 3.47 8.16
N PRO A 35 -4.64 2.16 8.44
CA PRO A 35 -5.30 1.65 9.65
C PRO A 35 -4.65 2.14 10.95
N GLY A 36 -3.35 2.49 10.94
CA GLY A 36 -2.62 3.01 12.10
C GLY A 36 -2.79 4.52 12.30
N CYS A 37 -2.26 5.33 11.39
CA CYS A 37 -2.20 6.80 11.55
C CYS A 37 -3.34 7.56 10.87
N LYS A 38 -4.29 6.86 10.23
CA LYS A 38 -5.47 7.42 9.52
C LYS A 38 -5.18 8.34 8.33
N ASP A 39 -3.92 8.45 7.92
CA ASP A 39 -3.51 9.18 6.72
C ASP A 39 -3.97 8.52 5.44
N SER A 40 -4.11 9.33 4.38
CA SER A 40 -4.28 8.83 3.03
C SER A 40 -3.04 8.09 2.55
N VAL A 41 -3.24 6.89 1.99
CA VAL A 41 -2.23 6.04 1.36
C VAL A 41 -2.72 5.70 -0.03
N ALA A 42 -1.95 6.11 -1.04
CA ALA A 42 -2.23 5.78 -2.43
C ALA A 42 -1.81 4.34 -2.73
N LEU A 43 -2.74 3.51 -3.21
CA LEU A 43 -2.52 2.12 -3.60
C LEU A 43 -2.04 2.03 -5.06
N HIS A 44 -1.00 2.79 -5.42
CA HIS A 44 -0.51 2.89 -6.80
C HIS A 44 0.54 1.81 -7.14
N ARG A 45 0.90 0.93 -6.21
CA ARG A 45 1.87 -0.13 -6.47
C ARG A 45 1.12 -1.42 -6.76
N LYS A 46 1.48 -2.12 -7.83
CA LYS A 46 0.82 -3.34 -8.28
C LYS A 46 1.82 -4.47 -8.41
N ASN A 47 1.47 -5.65 -7.88
CA ASN A 47 2.28 -6.85 -8.03
C ASN A 47 1.91 -7.64 -9.29
N ASN A 48 2.66 -8.73 -9.55
CA ASN A 48 2.42 -9.60 -10.70
C ASN A 48 1.09 -10.37 -10.65
N PHE A 49 0.46 -10.45 -9.47
CA PHE A 49 -0.86 -11.04 -9.27
C PHE A 49 -2.01 -10.03 -9.43
N GLY A 50 -1.70 -8.78 -9.82
CA GLY A 50 -2.70 -7.74 -10.06
C GLY A 50 -3.26 -7.09 -8.80
N LYS A 51 -2.67 -7.36 -7.62
CA LYS A 51 -3.07 -6.72 -6.36
C LYS A 51 -2.43 -5.35 -6.23
N ASN A 52 -3.22 -4.37 -5.78
CA ASN A 52 -2.78 -3.01 -5.52
C ASN A 52 -2.48 -2.81 -4.04
N ALA A 53 -1.38 -2.12 -3.75
CA ALA A 53 -0.95 -1.78 -2.41
C ALA A 53 -0.24 -0.42 -2.41
N GLY A 54 -0.02 0.15 -1.23
CA GLY A 54 0.67 1.42 -1.04
C GLY A 54 1.54 1.39 0.21
N TRP A 55 2.46 2.34 0.32
CA TRP A 55 3.32 2.47 1.49
C TRP A 55 2.89 3.67 2.34
N CYS A 56 2.53 3.43 3.59
CA CYS A 56 2.31 4.49 4.56
C CYS A 56 3.67 5.01 5.05
N LYS A 57 4.01 6.27 4.73
CA LYS A 57 5.27 6.90 5.17
C LYS A 57 5.33 7.09 6.70
N ARG A 58 4.23 7.49 7.34
CA ARG A 58 4.17 7.72 8.80
C ARG A 58 4.32 6.43 9.60
N CYS A 59 3.62 5.37 9.22
CA CYS A 59 3.71 4.07 9.90
C CYS A 59 4.87 3.20 9.39
N ASN A 60 5.57 3.65 8.35
CA ASN A 60 6.59 2.89 7.61
C ASN A 60 6.16 1.44 7.33
N ARG A 61 4.96 1.29 6.74
CA ARG A 61 4.33 -0.02 6.54
C ARG A 61 3.42 -0.05 5.31
N ALA A 62 3.41 -1.19 4.62
CA ALA A 62 2.55 -1.41 3.46
C ALA A 62 1.07 -1.61 3.86
N VAL A 63 0.19 -1.09 3.02
CA VAL A 63 -1.27 -1.06 3.19
C VAL A 63 -1.92 -1.54 1.89
N ASP A 64 -2.99 -2.30 2.00
CA ASP A 64 -3.87 -2.74 0.91
C ASP A 64 -5.35 -2.49 1.29
N ILE A 65 -6.28 -3.09 0.53
CA ILE A 65 -7.73 -3.01 0.77
C ILE A 65 -8.27 -4.32 1.35
#